data_AF-A0A356KPT5-F1
#
_entry.id   AF-A0A356KPT5-F1
#
_cell.length_a   1.000
_cell.length_b   1.000
_cell.length_c   1.000
_cell.angle_alpha   90.00
_cell.angle_beta   90.00
_cell.angle_gamma   90.00
#
_symmetry.space_group_name_H-M   'P 1'
#
loop_
_entity.id
_entity.type
_entity.pdbx_description
1 polymer ?
#
loop_
_entity_poly.entity_id
_entity_poly.type
_entity_poly.pdbx_seq_one_letter_code
_entity_poly.pdbx_strand_id
1 'polypeptide(L)'
;MGCEPASAASVAGLKRHVAEGTIAPDARVVGILTGHMLKDSVTTATLHDGGFAGAQPTRRARQTVDADLDAIGVALDDLPEG
;
A
#
# COMPACT_ATOMS: atom_id res chain seq x y z
N MET A 1 6.84 -2.51 3.10
CA MET A 1 6.43 -1.47 4.07
C MET A 1 5.15 -0.85 3.54
N GLY A 2 4.03 -1.02 4.24
CA GLY A 2 2.79 -0.31 3.89
C GLY A 2 3.03 1.18 3.98
N CYS A 3 2.47 1.94 3.03
CA CYS A 3 2.61 3.39 2.95
C CYS A 3 1.22 3.99 3.15
N GLU A 4 0.92 4.41 4.37
CA GLU A 4 -0.28 5.18 4.66
C GLU A 4 -0.22 6.55 3.96
N PRO A 5 -1.37 7.23 3.70
CA PRO A 5 -1.42 8.45 2.90
C PRO A 5 -0.49 9.58 3.40
N ALA A 6 -0.32 9.71 4.71
CA ALA A 6 0.58 10.72 5.30
C ALA A 6 2.05 10.45 4.96
N SER A 7 2.50 9.18 5.04
CA SER A 7 3.82 8.75 4.58
C SER A 7 4.04 9.05 3.11
N ALA A 8 3.05 8.71 2.27
CA ALA A 8 3.12 8.94 0.82
C ALA A 8 3.26 10.43 0.50
N ALA A 9 2.50 11.28 1.20
CA ALA A 9 2.57 12.73 1.07
C ALA A 9 3.94 13.30 1.48
N SER A 10 4.55 12.79 2.57
CA SER A 10 5.89 13.20 2.98
C SER A 10 6.97 12.88 1.93
N VAL A 11 6.92 11.69 1.32
CA VAL A 11 7.86 11.30 0.25
C VAL A 11 7.60 12.10 -1.03
N ALA A 12 6.34 12.33 -1.40
CA ALA A 12 5.99 13.14 -2.57
C ALA A 12 6.44 14.60 -2.41
N GLY A 13 6.23 15.19 -1.24
CA GLY A 13 6.71 16.53 -0.90
C GLY A 13 8.23 16.63 -0.93
N LEU A 14 8.93 15.62 -0.40
CA LEU A 14 10.39 15.55 -0.47
C LEU A 14 10.90 15.51 -1.91
N LYS A 15 10.32 14.66 -2.77
CA LYS A 15 10.68 14.59 -4.20
C LYS A 15 10.50 15.93 -4.90
N ARG A 16 9.40 16.64 -4.61
CA ARG A 16 9.13 17.97 -5.16
C ARG A 16 10.19 18.99 -4.70
N HIS A 17 10.48 19.06 -3.40
CA HIS A 17 11.44 20.03 -2.87
C HIS A 17 12.89 19.77 -3.30
N VAL A 18 13.25 18.53 -3.60
CA VAL A 18 14.54 18.22 -4.25
C VAL A 18 14.55 18.75 -5.69
N ALA A 19 13.47 18.54 -6.45
CA ALA A 19 13.37 19.04 -7.82
C ALA A 19 13.37 20.58 -7.91
N GLU A 20 12.79 21.25 -6.91
CA GLU A 20 12.79 22.72 -6.79
C GLU A 20 14.15 23.28 -6.31
N GLY A 21 15.10 22.43 -5.92
CA GLY A 21 16.40 22.84 -5.39
C GLY A 21 16.37 23.33 -3.94
N THR A 22 15.21 23.27 -3.27
CA THR A 22 15.03 23.65 -1.86
C THR A 22 15.75 22.68 -0.91
N ILE A 23 15.82 21.38 -1.27
CA ILE A 23 16.54 20.35 -0.53
C ILE A 23 17.64 19.79 -1.44
N ALA A 24 18.87 19.74 -0.93
CA ALA A 24 20.00 19.20 -1.67
C ALA A 24 19.79 17.69 -1.96
N PRO A 25 20.20 17.19 -3.14
CA PRO A 25 19.98 15.79 -3.52
C PRO A 25 20.74 14.77 -2.64
N ASP A 26 21.78 15.20 -1.93
CA ASP A 26 22.57 14.43 -0.97
C ASP A 26 22.14 14.66 0.50
N ALA A 27 21.08 15.44 0.73
CA ALA A 27 20.59 15.72 2.07
C ALA A 27 20.04 14.47 2.76
N ARG A 28 20.42 14.28 4.03
CA ARG A 28 19.81 13.25 4.89
C ARG A 28 18.55 13.82 5.53
N VAL A 29 17.39 13.26 5.16
CA VAL A 29 16.07 13.69 5.62
C VAL A 29 15.45 12.61 6.51
N VAL A 30 14.87 13.01 7.64
CA VAL A 30 14.10 12.13 8.52
C VAL A 30 12.63 12.54 8.47
N GLY A 31 11.78 11.66 7.93
CA GLY A 31 10.33 11.83 7.96
C GLY A 31 9.79 11.32 9.30
N ILE A 32 9.15 12.21 10.08
CA ILE A 32 8.47 11.81 11.31
C ILE A 32 7.02 11.47 10.95
N LEU A 33 6.69 10.18 11.07
CA LEU A 33 5.34 9.68 10.88
C LEU A 33 4.55 9.81 12.18
N THR A 34 3.58 10.71 12.20
CA THR A 34 2.72 10.95 13.36
C THR A 34 1.51 9.99 13.43
N GLY A 35 1.27 9.26 12.32
CA GLY A 35 0.26 8.21 12.18
C GLY A 35 0.88 6.81 12.18
N HIS A 36 0.16 5.83 12.73
CA HIS A 36 0.52 4.42 12.64
C HIS A 36 -0.48 3.73 11.70
N MET A 37 -0.05 2.74 10.91
CA MET A 37 -0.90 2.00 9.95
C MET A 37 -2.23 1.50 10.57
N LEU A 38 -2.26 1.11 11.85
CA LEU A 38 -3.49 0.68 12.53
C LEU A 38 -4.50 1.81 12.82
N LYS A 39 -4.09 3.09 12.71
CA LYS A 39 -4.99 4.24 12.91
C LYS A 39 -5.91 4.48 11.70
N ASP A 40 -5.59 3.92 10.54
CA ASP A 40 -6.41 4.01 9.31
C ASP A 40 -6.40 2.68 8.55
N SER A 41 -6.97 1.65 9.19
CA SER A 41 -7.16 0.34 8.59
C SER A 41 -8.09 0.37 7.38
N VAL A 42 -9.00 1.35 7.31
CA VAL A 42 -9.95 1.53 6.20
C VAL A 42 -9.22 1.89 4.92
N THR A 43 -8.34 2.90 4.94
CA THR A 43 -7.57 3.27 3.74
C THR A 43 -6.66 2.14 3.28
N THR A 44 -6.08 1.39 4.21
CA THR A 44 -5.27 0.20 3.89
C THR A 44 -6.12 -0.88 3.22
N ALA A 45 -7.32 -1.18 3.76
CA ALA A 45 -8.24 -2.14 3.16
C ALA A 45 -8.70 -1.70 1.75
N THR A 46 -9.11 -0.43 1.59
CA THR A 46 -9.52 0.14 0.31
C THR A 46 -8.42 0.07 -0.75
N LEU A 47 -7.15 0.25 -0.37
CA LEU A 47 -6.01 0.06 -1.27
C LEU A 47 -5.90 -1.39 -1.76
N HIS A 48 -6.04 -2.35 -0.85
CA HIS A 48 -6.02 -3.77 -1.20
C HIS A 48 -7.23 -4.21 -2.03
N ASP A 49 -8.36 -3.52 -1.88
CA ASP A 49 -9.59 -3.74 -2.67
C ASP A 49 -9.60 -3.03 -4.03
N GLY A 50 -8.54 -2.30 -4.38
CA GLY A 50 -8.47 -1.56 -5.65
C GLY A 50 -9.39 -0.34 -5.71
N GLY A 51 -9.83 0.18 -4.56
CA GLY A 51 -10.74 1.33 -4.47
C GLY A 51 -10.13 2.69 -4.85
N PHE A 52 -8.85 2.74 -5.21
CA PHE A 52 -8.16 3.95 -5.66
C PHE A 52 -7.77 3.85 -7.14
N ALA A 53 -8.34 4.74 -7.96
CA ALA A 53 -8.03 4.82 -9.38
C ALA A 53 -6.51 5.08 -9.61
N GLY A 54 -5.86 4.18 -10.35
CA GLY A 54 -4.43 4.28 -10.66
C GLY A 54 -3.48 3.68 -9.61
N ALA A 55 -3.99 3.15 -8.48
CA ALA A 55 -3.19 2.37 -7.56
C ALA A 55 -3.09 0.91 -8.03
N GLN A 56 -1.87 0.34 -8.07
CA GLN A 56 -1.70 -1.10 -8.28
C GLN A 56 -1.81 -1.81 -6.92
N PRO A 57 -2.86 -2.62 -6.67
CA PRO A 57 -2.93 -3.41 -5.46
C PRO A 57 -1.76 -4.40 -5.41
N THR A 58 -1.06 -4.45 -4.28
CA THR A 58 0.01 -5.44 -4.07
C THR A 58 -0.64 -6.82 -3.92
N ARG A 59 -0.33 -7.73 -4.86
CA ARG A 59 -0.52 -9.20 -5.01
C ARG A 59 -1.34 -10.08 -4.01
N ARG A 60 -2.03 -9.55 -3.02
CA ARG A 60 -2.89 -10.24 -2.05
C ARG A 60 -4.27 -9.58 -2.04
N ALA A 61 -4.96 -9.63 -3.19
CA ALA A 61 -6.36 -9.25 -3.26
C ALA A 61 -7.21 -10.34 -2.59
N ARG A 62 -8.34 -9.96 -1.99
CA ARG A 62 -9.29 -10.94 -1.47
C ARG A 62 -9.84 -11.79 -2.60
N GLN A 63 -9.88 -13.10 -2.41
CA GLN A 63 -10.58 -14.04 -3.27
C GLN A 63 -11.95 -14.33 -2.65
N THR A 64 -13.00 -14.19 -3.45
CA THR A 64 -14.34 -14.65 -3.10
C THR A 64 -14.51 -16.04 -3.67
N VAL A 65 -14.82 -17.01 -2.83
CA VAL A 65 -15.10 -18.40 -3.19
C VAL A 65 -16.51 -18.76 -2.75
N ASP A 66 -17.15 -19.66 -3.51
CA ASP A 66 -18.44 -20.20 -3.10
C ASP A 66 -18.31 -20.97 -1.78
N ALA A 67 -19.41 -21.05 -1.02
CA ALA A 67 -19.47 -21.75 0.26
C ALA A 67 -19.53 -23.28 0.08
N ASP A 68 -18.55 -23.81 -0.65
CA ASP A 68 -18.42 -25.20 -1.07
C ASP A 68 -16.96 -25.68 -0.88
N LEU A 69 -16.78 -26.92 -0.44
CA LEU A 69 -15.46 -27.43 -0.08
C LEU A 69 -14.57 -27.65 -1.31
N ASP A 70 -15.14 -28.03 -2.45
CA ASP A 70 -14.37 -28.23 -3.68
C ASP A 70 -13.92 -26.87 -4.24
N ALA A 71 -14.79 -25.87 -4.19
CA ALA A 71 -14.44 -24.49 -4.56
C ALA A 71 -13.32 -23.89 -3.69
N ILE A 72 -13.32 -24.20 -2.39
CA ILE A 72 -12.24 -23.79 -1.48
C ILE A 72 -10.93 -24.52 -1.83
N GLY A 73 -11.00 -25.83 -2.12
CA GLY A 73 -9.83 -26.63 -2.50
C GLY A 73 -9.10 -26.07 -3.72
N VAL A 74 -9.84 -25.81 -4.80
CA VAL A 74 -9.30 -25.23 -6.04
C VAL A 74 -8.65 -23.87 -5.78
N ALA A 75 -9.29 -23.01 -4.99
CA ALA A 75 -8.76 -21.68 -4.69
C ALA A 75 -7.46 -21.72 -3.88
N LEU A 76 -7.27 -22.73 -3.03
CA LEU A 76 -6.04 -22.93 -2.28
C LEU A 76 -4.90 -23.48 -3.15
N ASP A 77 -5.22 -24.38 -4.09
CA ASP A 77 -4.23 -24.96 -5.01
C ASP A 77 -3.69 -23.93 -6.02
N ASP A 78 -4.49 -22.91 -6.36
CA ASP A 78 -4.10 -21.81 -7.26
C ASP A 78 -3.27 -20.70 -6.58
N LEU A 79 -2.93 -20.84 -5.29
CA LEU A 79 -2.09 -19.86 -4.60
C LEU A 79 -0.62 -20.03 -5.03
N PRO A 80 0.08 -18.95 -5.43
CA PRO A 80 1.49 -19.03 -5.75
C PRO A 80 2.28 -19.46 -4.51
N GLU A 81 3.19 -20.43 -4.66
CA GLU A 81 4.15 -20.75 -3.60
C GLU A 81 4.98 -19.49 -3.26
N GLY A 82 5.11 -19.23 -1.96
CA GLY A 82 5.61 -17.96 -1.39
C GLY A 82 7.08 -17.67 -1.66
#